data_AF-A0A9P8ZQ82-F1
#
_entry.id   AF-A0A9P8ZQ82-F1
#
_cell.length_a   1.000
_cell.length_b   1.000
_cell.length_c   1.000
_cell.angle_alpha   90.00
_cell.angle_beta   90.00
_cell.angle_gamma   90.00
#
_symmetry.space_group_name_H-M   'P 1'
#
loop_
_entity.id
_entity.type
_entity.pdbx_description
1 polymer ?
#
loop_
_entity_poly.entity_id
_entity_poly.type
_entity_poly.pdbx_seq_one_letter_code
_entity_poly.pdbx_strand_id
1 'polypeptide(L)'
;MFCVYNPERLRDMFGERATFGMPFVQALLNDDGLLDATFKMQTVIGDQRWVDVFTSAGIPAVFDSEMLLWLRCHVGFSIAMLGVCVPAKRRGEGATWKEASTAAAGMYANFALTKSMGYRLHPAPKAIANSLPSTVVTGLLWLLSRQEGIRNLLGQARPECNALIDSVIEAAQKANKVSVIAPLQAVQSL
;
A
#
# COMPACT_ATOMS: atom_id res chain seq x y z
N MET A 1 3.03 -1.07 -10.07
CA MET A 1 2.13 0.01 -9.59
C MET A 1 0.76 -0.59 -9.34
N PHE A 2 0.60 -1.20 -8.16
CA PHE A 2 -0.65 -1.78 -7.71
C PHE A 2 -1.45 -0.81 -6.83
N CYS A 3 -0.84 0.31 -6.42
CA CYS A 3 -1.45 1.33 -5.57
C CYS A 3 -1.35 2.71 -6.23
N VAL A 4 -2.36 3.55 -6.01
CA VAL A 4 -2.43 4.93 -6.53
C VAL A 4 -3.03 5.83 -5.46
N TYR A 5 -2.36 6.93 -5.11
CA TYR A 5 -2.87 7.86 -4.08
C TYR A 5 -3.99 8.77 -4.60
N ASN A 6 -3.92 9.19 -5.86
CA ASN A 6 -4.91 10.05 -6.51
C ASN A 6 -5.59 9.31 -7.68
N PRO A 7 -6.37 8.26 -7.41
CA PRO A 7 -6.97 7.44 -8.46
C PRO A 7 -8.01 8.20 -9.30
N GLU A 8 -8.54 9.32 -8.79
CA GLU A 8 -9.43 10.22 -9.52
C GLU A 8 -8.76 10.79 -10.77
N ARG A 9 -7.45 11.05 -10.73
CA ARG A 9 -6.70 11.50 -11.93
C ARG A 9 -6.81 10.50 -13.07
N LEU A 10 -6.77 9.20 -12.77
CA LEU A 10 -6.90 8.15 -13.77
C LEU A 10 -8.37 8.01 -14.23
N ARG A 11 -9.32 8.12 -13.30
CA ARG A 11 -10.75 8.11 -13.64
C ARG A 11 -11.10 9.29 -14.56
N ASP A 12 -10.65 10.49 -14.25
CA ASP A 12 -10.97 11.69 -15.00
C ASP A 12 -10.34 11.66 -16.41
N MET A 13 -9.20 10.98 -16.56
CA MET A 13 -8.51 10.79 -17.85
C MET A 13 -9.15 9.72 -18.73
N PHE A 14 -9.63 8.62 -18.15
CA PHE A 14 -10.13 7.46 -18.91
C PHE A 14 -11.66 7.33 -18.93
N GLY A 15 -12.36 7.98 -18.00
CA GLY A 15 -13.80 7.89 -17.81
C GLY A 15 -14.25 6.47 -17.44
N GLU A 16 -15.39 6.07 -17.99
CA GLU A 16 -16.01 4.75 -17.79
C GLU A 16 -15.18 3.57 -18.34
N ARG A 17 -14.11 3.85 -19.08
CA ARG A 17 -13.19 2.81 -19.59
C ARG A 17 -12.23 2.28 -18.52
N ALA A 18 -12.13 2.94 -17.36
CA ALA A 18 -11.30 2.50 -16.25
C ALA A 18 -12.12 1.83 -15.16
N THR A 19 -11.66 0.66 -14.72
CA THR A 19 -12.07 0.06 -13.45
C THR A 19 -10.90 0.06 -12.47
N PHE A 20 -11.21 0.04 -11.18
CA PHE A 20 -10.22 0.09 -10.12
C PHE A 20 -10.37 -1.13 -9.23
N GLY A 21 -9.24 -1.62 -8.72
CA GLY A 21 -9.21 -2.74 -7.80
C GLY A 21 -7.84 -2.88 -7.16
N MET A 22 -7.78 -3.68 -6.10
CA MET A 22 -6.53 -4.10 -5.48
C MET A 22 -6.43 -5.62 -5.58
N PRO A 23 -5.49 -6.15 -6.38
CA PRO A 23 -5.22 -7.57 -6.39
C PRO A 23 -4.56 -7.98 -5.08
N PHE A 24 -5.10 -9.01 -4.44
CA PHE A 24 -4.49 -9.64 -3.28
C PHE A 24 -3.93 -11.01 -3.64
N VAL A 25 -2.92 -10.98 -4.50
CA VAL A 25 -2.19 -12.14 -5.00
C VAL A 25 -0.73 -12.04 -4.61
N GLN A 26 -0.17 -13.15 -4.11
CA GLN A 26 1.27 -13.32 -4.02
C GLN A 26 1.70 -14.08 -5.26
N ALA A 27 2.39 -13.42 -6.18
CA ALA A 27 2.84 -14.04 -7.42
C ALA A 27 4.33 -13.84 -7.62
N LEU A 28 5.04 -14.91 -7.91
CA LEU A 28 6.47 -14.92 -8.21
C LEU A 28 6.71 -15.68 -9.50
N LEU A 29 7.56 -15.13 -10.36
CA LEU A 29 8.07 -15.86 -11.50
C LEU A 29 9.26 -16.70 -11.02
N ASN A 30 9.24 -18.01 -11.28
CA ASN A 30 10.39 -18.86 -11.02
C ASN A 30 11.44 -18.74 -12.15
N ASP A 31 12.58 -19.39 -11.98
CA ASP A 31 13.70 -19.33 -12.95
C ASP A 31 13.34 -19.93 -14.32
N ASP A 32 12.33 -20.79 -14.38
CA ASP A 32 11.81 -21.40 -15.61
C ASP A 32 10.76 -20.51 -16.32
N GLY A 33 10.48 -19.32 -15.79
CA GLY A 33 9.47 -18.42 -16.34
C GLY A 33 8.02 -18.82 -16.02
N LEU A 34 7.80 -19.74 -15.09
CA LEU A 34 6.48 -20.12 -14.61
C LEU A 34 6.03 -19.21 -13.46
N LEU A 35 4.76 -18.82 -13.50
CA LEU A 35 4.16 -18.00 -12.45
C LEU A 35 3.59 -18.89 -11.34
N ASP A 36 4.19 -18.84 -10.17
CA ASP A 36 3.59 -19.38 -8.94
C ASP A 36 2.75 -18.29 -8.29
N ALA A 37 1.44 -18.54 -8.15
CA ALA A 37 0.48 -17.56 -7.65
C ALA A 37 -0.39 -18.14 -6.54
N THR A 38 -0.44 -17.44 -5.40
CA THR A 38 -1.31 -17.80 -4.27
C THR A 38 -2.28 -16.66 -3.95
N PHE A 39 -3.56 -17.01 -3.79
CA PHE A 39 -4.62 -16.11 -3.36
C PHE A 39 -4.96 -16.38 -1.89
N LYS A 40 -4.45 -15.54 -0.97
CA LYS A 40 -4.72 -15.67 0.48
C LYS A 40 -5.80 -14.73 0.99
N MET A 41 -6.17 -13.73 0.20
CA MET A 41 -7.20 -12.75 0.52
C MET A 41 -8.01 -12.44 -0.74
N GLN A 42 -9.22 -11.91 -0.56
CA GLN A 42 -10.07 -11.52 -1.68
C GLN A 42 -9.51 -10.28 -2.38
N THR A 43 -9.43 -10.34 -3.71
CA THR A 43 -9.18 -9.17 -4.55
C THR A 43 -10.35 -8.19 -4.42
N VAL A 44 -10.09 -6.93 -4.12
CA VAL A 44 -11.14 -5.91 -3.93
C VAL A 44 -11.33 -5.16 -5.23
N ILE A 45 -12.56 -5.01 -5.71
CA ILE A 45 -12.87 -4.42 -7.02
C ILE A 45 -14.03 -3.43 -6.92
N GLY A 46 -13.94 -2.31 -7.65
CA GLY A 46 -14.95 -1.25 -7.67
C GLY A 46 -16.09 -1.43 -8.67
N ASP A 47 -16.19 -2.59 -9.33
CA ASP A 47 -17.20 -2.89 -10.36
C ASP A 47 -17.62 -4.36 -10.21
N GLN A 48 -18.91 -4.57 -9.92
CA GLN A 48 -19.50 -5.89 -9.67
C GLN A 48 -19.30 -6.85 -10.86
N ARG A 49 -19.35 -6.35 -12.10
CA ARG A 49 -19.16 -7.17 -13.30
C ARG A 49 -17.82 -7.90 -13.27
N TRP A 50 -16.76 -7.23 -12.79
CA TRP A 50 -15.43 -7.83 -12.69
C TRP A 50 -15.30 -8.77 -11.49
N VAL A 51 -16.04 -8.54 -10.40
CA VAL A 51 -16.13 -9.51 -9.29
C VAL A 51 -16.72 -10.83 -9.77
N ASP A 52 -17.79 -10.77 -10.57
CA ASP A 52 -18.46 -11.96 -11.10
C ASP A 52 -17.54 -12.74 -12.05
N VAL A 53 -16.82 -12.02 -12.93
CA VAL A 53 -15.83 -12.63 -13.83
C VAL A 53 -14.69 -13.29 -13.06
N PHE A 54 -14.11 -12.61 -12.06
CA PHE A 54 -12.99 -13.14 -11.29
C PHE A 54 -13.41 -14.36 -10.47
N THR A 55 -14.56 -14.28 -9.80
CA THR A 55 -15.10 -15.39 -9.00
C THR A 55 -15.41 -16.60 -9.89
N SER A 56 -15.99 -16.39 -11.08
CA SER A 56 -16.26 -17.47 -12.04
C SER A 56 -14.97 -18.13 -12.56
N ALA A 57 -13.86 -17.38 -12.59
CA ALA A 57 -12.54 -17.89 -12.94
C ALA A 57 -11.79 -18.52 -11.75
N GLY A 58 -12.42 -18.65 -10.58
CA GLY A 58 -11.81 -19.21 -9.37
C GLY A 58 -10.89 -18.25 -8.61
N ILE A 59 -10.91 -16.95 -8.95
CA ILE A 59 -10.16 -15.91 -8.24
C ILE A 59 -11.09 -15.29 -7.17
N PRO A 60 -10.78 -15.42 -5.87
CA PRO A 60 -11.59 -14.80 -4.83
C PRO A 60 -11.63 -13.27 -5.00
N ALA A 61 -12.82 -12.72 -5.21
CA ALA A 61 -13.03 -11.28 -5.38
C ALA A 61 -14.19 -10.77 -4.53
N VAL A 62 -14.16 -9.49 -4.19
CA VAL A 62 -15.21 -8.80 -3.42
C VAL A 62 -15.41 -7.39 -3.97
N PHE A 63 -16.67 -6.95 -3.99
CA PHE A 63 -17.04 -5.61 -4.43
C PHE A 63 -16.85 -4.57 -3.31
N ASP A 64 -16.34 -3.39 -3.66
CA ASP A 64 -16.28 -2.23 -2.77
C ASP A 64 -16.67 -0.96 -3.54
N SER A 65 -17.80 -0.37 -3.17
CA SER A 65 -18.35 0.83 -3.83
C SER A 65 -17.48 2.08 -3.64
N GLU A 66 -16.54 2.07 -2.71
CA GLU A 66 -15.63 3.18 -2.41
C GLU A 66 -14.19 2.85 -2.77
N MET A 67 -13.99 2.07 -3.84
CA MET A 67 -12.69 1.58 -4.29
C MET A 67 -11.64 2.68 -4.47
N LEU A 68 -12.00 3.87 -4.93
CA LEU A 68 -11.05 4.99 -5.05
C LEU A 68 -10.52 5.42 -3.68
N LEU A 69 -11.41 5.55 -2.70
CA LEU A 69 -11.02 5.86 -1.33
C LEU A 69 -10.23 4.69 -0.71
N TRP A 70 -10.62 3.46 -1.02
CA TRP A 70 -9.91 2.25 -0.62
C TRP A 70 -8.44 2.32 -1.06
N LEU A 71 -8.18 2.63 -2.33
CA LEU A 71 -6.84 2.73 -2.91
C LEU A 71 -6.02 3.85 -2.27
N ARG A 72 -6.60 5.05 -2.15
CA ARG A 72 -5.97 6.19 -1.48
C ARG A 72 -5.51 5.83 -0.07
N CYS A 73 -6.38 5.18 0.71
CA CYS A 73 -6.06 4.76 2.07
C CYS A 73 -5.05 3.60 2.12
N HIS A 74 -4.99 2.77 1.08
CA HIS A 74 -4.07 1.64 1.05
C HIS A 74 -2.61 2.06 0.85
N VAL A 75 -2.35 3.19 0.18
CA VAL A 75 -1.00 3.72 -0.06
C VAL A 75 -0.17 3.81 1.21
N GLY A 76 -0.76 4.23 2.34
CA GLY A 76 -0.03 4.31 3.62
C GLY A 76 0.52 2.96 4.08
N PHE A 77 -0.25 1.87 3.90
CA PHE A 77 0.21 0.52 4.21
C PHE A 77 1.31 0.06 3.25
N SER A 78 1.16 0.37 1.96
CA SER A 78 2.18 0.03 0.96
C SER A 78 3.49 0.75 1.26
N ILE A 79 3.46 2.04 1.60
CA ILE A 79 4.66 2.79 2.04
C ILE A 79 5.29 2.13 3.26
N ALA A 80 4.50 1.73 4.26
CA ALA A 80 5.01 1.10 5.47
C ALA A 80 5.68 -0.25 5.18
N MET A 81 5.00 -1.12 4.44
CA MET A 81 5.47 -2.47 4.12
C MET A 81 6.69 -2.44 3.22
N LEU A 82 6.65 -1.66 2.14
CA LEU A 82 7.80 -1.50 1.24
C LEU A 82 8.97 -0.83 1.96
N GLY A 83 8.69 0.17 2.80
CA GLY A 83 9.68 0.88 3.61
C GLY A 83 10.47 -0.01 4.57
N VAL A 84 9.88 -1.10 5.09
CA VAL A 84 10.63 -2.08 5.89
C VAL A 84 11.20 -3.24 5.07
N CYS A 85 10.50 -3.71 4.04
CA CYS A 85 10.92 -4.89 3.29
C CYS A 85 12.09 -4.62 2.34
N VAL A 86 12.17 -3.43 1.75
CA VAL A 86 13.27 -3.06 0.84
C VAL A 86 14.62 -3.01 1.56
N PRO A 87 14.81 -2.26 2.67
CA PRO A 87 16.08 -2.27 3.40
C PRO A 87 16.37 -3.63 4.03
N ALA A 88 15.35 -4.35 4.51
CA ALA A 88 15.50 -5.71 5.02
C ALA A 88 16.06 -6.66 3.95
N LYS A 89 15.49 -6.64 2.73
CA LYS A 89 15.98 -7.47 1.61
C LYS A 89 17.42 -7.15 1.25
N ARG A 90 17.77 -5.86 1.17
CA ARG A 90 19.14 -5.40 0.89
C ARG A 90 20.16 -5.93 1.92
N ARG A 91 19.76 -6.00 3.19
CA ARG A 91 20.63 -6.46 4.29
C ARG A 91 20.64 -7.98 4.47
N GLY A 92 19.66 -8.70 3.91
CA GLY A 92 19.49 -10.13 4.11
C GLY A 92 18.84 -10.51 5.45
N GLU A 93 18.44 -9.53 6.26
CA GLU A 93 17.83 -9.72 7.58
C GLU A 93 16.63 -8.78 7.75
N GLY A 94 15.88 -8.92 8.86
CA GLY A 94 14.74 -8.03 9.13
C GLY A 94 15.13 -6.56 9.31
N ALA A 95 14.16 -5.66 9.17
CA ALA A 95 14.34 -4.24 9.43
C ALA A 95 14.78 -3.99 10.87
N THR A 96 15.59 -2.95 11.10
CA THR A 96 15.89 -2.45 12.44
C THR A 96 14.63 -1.81 13.05
N TRP A 97 14.61 -1.66 14.37
CA TRP A 97 13.49 -0.96 15.02
C TRP A 97 13.34 0.49 14.53
N LYS A 98 14.46 1.15 14.24
CA LYS A 98 14.49 2.51 13.69
C LYS A 98 13.85 2.57 12.30
N GLU A 99 14.22 1.65 11.40
CA GLU A 99 13.63 1.56 10.05
C GLU A 99 12.12 1.30 10.14
N ALA A 100 11.69 0.37 11.00
CA ALA A 100 10.27 0.08 11.22
C ALA A 100 9.51 1.29 11.80
N SER A 101 10.14 2.05 12.71
CA SER A 101 9.56 3.27 13.27
C SER A 101 9.41 4.36 12.23
N THR A 102 10.41 4.53 11.36
CA THR A 102 10.36 5.48 10.23
C THR A 102 9.24 5.10 9.26
N ALA A 103 9.11 3.82 8.91
CA ALA A 103 8.04 3.32 8.05
C ALA A 103 6.64 3.54 8.66
N ALA A 104 6.48 3.28 9.97
CA ALA A 104 5.24 3.57 10.69
C ALA A 104 4.90 5.08 10.65
N ALA A 105 5.89 5.96 10.87
CA ALA A 105 5.68 7.40 10.79
C ALA A 105 5.22 7.85 9.40
N GLY A 106 5.78 7.28 8.32
CA GLY A 106 5.32 7.52 6.95
C GLY A 106 3.86 7.08 6.72
N MET A 107 3.45 5.94 7.28
CA MET A 107 2.06 5.47 7.24
C MET A 107 1.11 6.48 7.91
N TYR A 108 1.43 6.92 9.12
CA TYR A 108 0.60 7.90 9.84
C TYR A 108 0.57 9.25 9.13
N ALA A 109 1.67 9.68 8.52
CA ALA A 109 1.71 10.89 7.70
C ALA A 109 0.72 10.80 6.52
N ASN A 110 0.66 9.67 5.83
CA ASN A 110 -0.33 9.41 4.78
C ASN A 110 -1.78 9.45 5.32
N PHE A 111 -2.05 8.83 6.47
CA PHE A 111 -3.39 8.87 7.08
C PHE A 111 -3.78 10.26 7.55
N ALA A 112 -2.83 11.02 8.13
CA ALA A 112 -3.05 12.40 8.54
C ALA A 112 -3.39 13.27 7.33
N LEU A 113 -2.66 13.13 6.22
CA LEU A 113 -2.97 13.84 4.98
C LEU A 113 -4.38 13.49 4.48
N THR A 114 -4.67 12.20 4.36
CA THR A 114 -5.97 11.71 3.88
C THR A 114 -7.12 12.29 4.69
N LYS A 115 -7.02 12.28 6.03
CA LYS A 115 -8.01 12.90 6.92
C LYS A 115 -8.10 14.41 6.75
N SER A 116 -6.96 15.09 6.60
CA SER A 116 -6.91 16.54 6.45
C SER A 116 -7.53 17.04 5.13
N MET A 117 -7.65 16.16 4.13
CA MET A 117 -8.35 16.41 2.87
C MET A 117 -9.86 16.15 2.96
N GLY A 118 -10.39 15.84 4.15
CA GLY A 118 -11.81 15.58 4.39
C GLY A 118 -12.24 14.13 4.17
N TYR A 119 -11.31 13.22 3.84
CA TYR A 119 -11.62 11.81 3.67
C TYR A 119 -11.61 11.06 5.00
N ARG A 120 -12.50 10.08 5.13
CA ARG A 120 -12.38 9.03 6.16
C ARG A 120 -11.39 7.95 5.73
N LEU A 121 -10.91 7.15 6.67
CA LEU A 121 -10.10 5.97 6.35
C LEU A 121 -11.00 4.79 5.97
N HIS A 122 -10.68 4.12 4.86
CA HIS A 122 -11.48 3.02 4.32
C HIS A 122 -10.61 1.86 3.81
N PRO A 123 -10.93 0.59 4.12
CA PRO A 123 -12.04 0.11 4.95
C PRO A 123 -11.75 0.25 6.45
N ALA A 124 -12.73 -0.09 7.29
CA ALA A 124 -12.67 0.05 8.75
C ALA A 124 -11.38 -0.50 9.40
N PRO A 125 -10.79 -1.63 8.96
CA PRO A 125 -9.49 -2.09 9.47
C PRO A 125 -8.35 -1.06 9.35
N LYS A 126 -8.37 -0.21 8.31
CA LYS A 126 -7.39 0.88 8.15
C LYS A 126 -7.59 1.99 9.19
N ALA A 127 -8.84 2.25 9.58
CA ALA A 127 -9.15 3.17 10.67
C ALA A 127 -8.65 2.62 12.02
N ILE A 128 -8.80 1.31 12.25
CA ILE A 128 -8.27 0.63 13.44
C ILE A 128 -6.75 0.76 13.48
N ALA A 129 -6.04 0.48 12.38
CA ALA A 129 -4.59 0.64 12.33
C ALA A 129 -4.13 2.07 12.67
N ASN A 130 -4.86 3.09 12.19
CA ASN A 130 -4.59 4.49 12.55
C ASN A 130 -4.82 4.79 14.05
N SER A 131 -5.62 3.99 14.75
CA SER A 131 -5.91 4.15 16.18
C SER A 131 -4.90 3.44 17.09
N LEU A 132 -4.12 2.50 16.55
CA LEU A 132 -3.09 1.80 17.30
C LEU A 132 -1.95 2.76 17.68
N PRO A 133 -1.29 2.57 18.85
CA PRO A 133 -0.07 3.28 19.18
C PRO A 133 1.04 3.02 18.15
N SER A 134 1.84 4.04 17.85
CA SER A 134 2.93 3.93 16.86
C SER A 134 3.90 2.79 17.19
N THR A 135 4.20 2.56 18.46
CA THR A 135 5.06 1.45 18.92
C THR A 135 4.51 0.07 18.56
N VAL A 136 3.18 -0.11 18.57
CA VAL A 136 2.53 -1.36 18.18
C VAL A 136 2.69 -1.58 16.67
N VAL A 137 2.41 -0.56 15.86
CA VAL A 137 2.59 -0.65 14.41
C VAL A 137 4.06 -0.89 14.04
N THR A 138 4.99 -0.20 14.68
CA THR A 138 6.43 -0.45 14.55
C THR A 138 6.77 -1.91 14.85
N GLY A 139 6.28 -2.46 15.96
CA GLY A 139 6.52 -3.86 16.33
C GLY A 139 6.01 -4.84 15.28
N LEU A 140 4.81 -4.61 14.74
CA LEU A 140 4.24 -5.43 13.67
C LEU A 140 5.08 -5.37 12.39
N LEU A 141 5.44 -4.17 11.93
CA LEU A 141 6.29 -4.00 10.75
C LEU A 141 7.67 -4.65 10.93
N TRP A 142 8.26 -4.49 12.12
CA TRP A 142 9.53 -5.11 12.49
C TRP A 142 9.45 -6.63 12.43
N LEU A 143 8.39 -7.25 12.95
CA LEU A 143 8.17 -8.70 12.87
C LEU A 143 7.95 -9.16 11.42
N LEU A 144 7.09 -8.49 10.66
CA LEU A 144 6.77 -8.86 9.27
C LEU A 144 8.02 -8.82 8.37
N SER A 145 8.88 -7.82 8.55
CA SER A 145 10.13 -7.70 7.77
C SER A 145 11.12 -8.87 7.96
N ARG A 146 10.97 -9.65 9.03
CA ARG A 146 11.82 -10.84 9.31
C ARG A 146 11.34 -12.08 8.59
N GLN A 147 10.10 -12.10 8.13
CA GLN A 147 9.57 -13.21 7.36
C GLN A 147 10.14 -13.18 5.95
N GLU A 148 10.92 -14.20 5.60
CA GLU A 148 11.63 -14.27 4.32
C GLU A 148 10.70 -14.15 3.11
N GLY A 149 9.55 -14.84 3.12
CA GLY A 149 8.58 -14.74 2.02
C GLY A 149 8.08 -13.32 1.77
N ILE A 150 7.76 -12.58 2.84
CA ILE A 150 7.31 -11.17 2.73
C ILE A 150 8.46 -10.28 2.25
N ARG A 151 9.66 -10.45 2.83
CA ARG A 151 10.85 -9.71 2.44
C ARG A 151 11.20 -9.92 0.97
N ASN A 152 11.16 -11.16 0.48
CA ASN A 152 11.53 -11.49 -0.89
C ASN A 152 10.50 -10.98 -1.91
N LEU A 153 9.20 -11.07 -1.56
CA LEU A 153 8.08 -10.58 -2.35
C LEU A 153 8.11 -9.04 -2.49
N LEU A 154 8.24 -8.32 -1.38
CA LEU A 154 8.08 -6.87 -1.35
C LEU A 154 9.38 -6.09 -1.49
N GLY A 155 10.53 -6.69 -1.15
CA GLY A 155 11.81 -5.99 -1.09
C GLY A 155 12.39 -5.58 -2.45
N GLN A 156 11.76 -5.97 -3.56
CA GLN A 156 12.17 -5.57 -4.92
C GLN A 156 11.52 -4.25 -5.36
N ALA A 157 10.47 -3.81 -4.67
CA ALA A 157 9.60 -2.73 -5.12
C ALA A 157 10.07 -1.33 -4.68
N ARG A 158 11.39 -1.06 -4.68
CA ARG A 158 11.91 0.28 -4.33
C ARG A 158 11.39 1.38 -5.27
N PRO A 159 11.40 1.22 -6.61
CA PRO A 159 10.87 2.25 -7.50
C PRO A 159 9.39 2.53 -7.24
N GLU A 160 8.60 1.50 -6.94
CA GLU A 160 7.19 1.65 -6.59
C GLU A 160 7.00 2.36 -5.25
N CYS A 161 7.80 2.04 -4.23
CA CYS A 161 7.76 2.74 -2.94
C CYS A 161 8.03 4.25 -3.12
N ASN A 162 9.06 4.61 -3.88
CA ASN A 162 9.41 6.00 -4.14
C ASN A 162 8.29 6.71 -4.91
N ALA A 163 7.76 6.11 -5.97
CA ALA A 163 6.66 6.69 -6.75
C ALA A 163 5.39 6.91 -5.90
N LEU A 164 5.07 5.99 -4.98
CA LEU A 164 3.97 6.17 -4.04
C LEU A 164 4.22 7.34 -3.11
N ILE A 165 5.42 7.43 -2.51
CA ILE A 165 5.78 8.53 -1.62
C ILE A 165 5.72 9.88 -2.36
N ASP A 166 6.27 9.95 -3.57
CA ASP A 166 6.25 11.15 -4.40
C ASP A 166 4.81 11.60 -4.68
N SER A 167 3.90 10.66 -4.97
CA SER A 167 2.48 10.97 -5.20
C SER A 167 1.77 11.52 -3.96
N VAL A 168 2.16 11.07 -2.76
CA VAL A 168 1.62 11.57 -1.48
C VAL A 168 2.21 12.94 -1.17
N ILE A 169 3.52 13.16 -1.41
CA ILE A 169 4.18 14.46 -1.24
C ILE A 169 3.56 15.49 -2.19
N GLU A 170 3.33 15.16 -3.45
CA GLU A 170 2.67 16.04 -4.42
C GLU A 170 1.28 16.46 -3.92
N ALA A 171 0.50 15.50 -3.39
CA ALA A 171 -0.81 15.79 -2.80
C ALA A 171 -0.69 16.67 -1.53
N ALA A 172 0.30 16.41 -0.68
CA ALA A 172 0.56 17.21 0.52
C ALA A 172 0.91 18.66 0.18
N GLN A 173 1.73 18.88 -0.85
CA GLN A 173 2.10 20.21 -1.34
C GLN A 173 0.87 20.96 -1.85
N LYS A 174 0.05 20.33 -2.70
CA LYS A 174 -1.20 20.92 -3.20
C LYS A 174 -2.20 21.26 -2.09
N ALA A 175 -2.24 20.45 -1.04
CA ALA A 175 -3.10 20.67 0.12
C ALA A 175 -2.48 21.60 1.20
N ASN A 176 -1.28 22.14 0.96
CA ASN A 176 -0.51 22.94 1.91
C ASN A 176 -0.32 22.25 3.30
N LYS A 177 -0.03 20.94 3.29
CA LYS A 177 0.17 20.10 4.48
C LYS A 177 1.63 19.70 4.64
N VAL A 178 2.51 20.69 4.81
CA VAL A 178 3.97 20.49 4.83
C VAL A 178 4.44 19.55 5.94
N SER A 179 3.72 19.47 7.06
CA SER A 179 4.10 18.63 8.21
C SER A 179 4.15 17.12 7.92
N VAL A 180 3.48 16.64 6.87
CA VAL A 180 3.48 15.21 6.50
C VAL A 180 4.66 14.83 5.58
N ILE A 181 5.37 15.82 5.02
CA ILE A 181 6.42 15.59 4.00
C ILE A 181 7.67 14.97 4.62
N ALA A 182 8.16 15.51 5.74
CA ALA A 182 9.40 15.03 6.35
C ALA A 182 9.35 13.54 6.76
N PRO A 183 8.27 13.02 7.40
CA PRO A 183 8.13 11.59 7.65
C PRO A 183 8.16 10.73 6.38
N LEU A 184 7.56 11.21 5.29
CA LEU A 184 7.54 10.49 4.02
C LEU A 184 8.92 10.42 3.36
N GLN A 185 9.65 11.54 3.34
CA GLN A 185 11.03 11.60 2.84
C GLN A 185 12.00 10.74 3.66
N ALA A 186 11.75 10.63 4.98
CA ALA A 186 12.53 9.73 5.83
C ALA A 186 12.38 8.26 5.41
N VAL A 187 11.22 7.84 4.90
CA VAL A 187 11.01 6.48 4.35
C VAL A 187 11.78 6.28 3.05
N GLN A 188 11.84 7.28 2.15
CA GLN A 188 12.63 7.19 0.91
C GLN A 188 14.13 6.98 1.16
N SER A 189 14.61 7.46 2.31
CA SER A 189 16.01 7.41 2.72
C SER A 189 16.44 6.07 3.35
N LEU A 190 15.49 5.15 3.60
CA LEU A 190 15.78 3.77 4.04
C LEU A 190 16.36 2.96 2.88
#